data_AF-H8KLA4-F1
#
_entry.id   AF-H8KLA4-F1
#
_cell.length_a   1.000
_cell.length_b   1.000
_cell.length_c   1.000
_cell.angle_alpha   90.00
_cell.angle_beta   90.00
_cell.angle_gamma   90.00
#
_symmetry.space_group_name_H-M   'P 1'
#
loop_
_entity.id
_entity.type
_entity.pdbx_description
1 polymer ?
#
loop_
_entity_poly.entity_id
_entity_poly.type
_entity_poly.pdbx_seq_one_letter_code
_entity_poly.pdbx_strand_id
1 'polypeptide(L)'
;MAETIKRKFWIFEPDLNCTLLLIAHVAKYDIDSDDLNAIIYGLTSTSQEKDIWWTYQFVGNKIIDLCFARDDDNTDIIFIELSFSKELSSQIDLCIFAVQDFYLQQGNNI
;
A
#
# COMPACT_ATOMS: atom_id res chain seq x y z
N MET A 1 -0.89 -24.51 8.27
CA MET A 1 -1.11 -23.38 7.33
C MET A 1 -0.65 -22.12 8.04
N ALA A 2 0.13 -21.26 7.39
CA ALA A 2 0.55 -20.01 8.01
C ALA A 2 -0.67 -19.11 8.20
N GLU A 3 -0.81 -18.53 9.40
CA GLU A 3 -1.89 -17.59 9.70
C GLU A 3 -1.73 -16.33 8.83
N THR A 4 -2.77 -15.99 8.07
CA THR A 4 -2.80 -14.79 7.23
C THR A 4 -3.41 -13.63 8.02
N ILE A 5 -2.73 -12.50 8.00
CA ILE A 5 -3.12 -11.26 8.66
C ILE A 5 -3.54 -10.25 7.60
N LYS A 6 -4.52 -9.41 7.93
CA LYS A 6 -4.93 -8.27 7.11
C LYS A 6 -4.63 -6.95 7.81
N ARG A 7 -4.26 -5.95 7.02
CA ARG A 7 -4.18 -4.54 7.43
C ARG A 7 -4.88 -3.67 6.40
N LYS A 8 -5.56 -2.63 6.88
CA LYS A 8 -6.20 -1.61 6.05
C LYS A 8 -5.75 -0.24 6.54
N PHE A 9 -5.40 0.63 5.63
CA PHE A 9 -4.99 2.00 5.91
C PHE A 9 -5.19 2.86 4.66
N TRP A 10 -4.96 4.15 4.80
CA TRP A 10 -4.98 5.10 3.69
C TRP A 10 -3.71 5.94 3.71
N ILE A 11 -3.37 6.47 2.54
CA ILE A 11 -2.24 7.36 2.28
C ILE A 11 -2.66 8.45 1.29
N PHE A 12 -1.83 9.47 1.09
CA PHE A 12 -1.98 10.38 -0.03
C PHE A 12 -1.27 9.83 -1.28
N GLU A 13 -1.74 10.19 -2.48
CA GLU A 13 -1.20 9.76 -3.76
C GLU A 13 0.31 10.03 -3.91
N PRO A 14 0.86 11.18 -3.45
CA PRO A 14 2.31 11.42 -3.47
C PRO A 14 3.14 10.37 -2.70
N ASP A 15 2.56 9.67 -1.73
CA ASP A 15 3.26 8.67 -0.90
C ASP A 15 3.25 7.28 -1.48
N LEU A 16 2.47 7.05 -2.54
CA LEU A 16 2.24 5.73 -3.08
C LEU A 16 3.58 5.05 -3.38
N ASN A 17 4.48 5.75 -4.07
CA ASN A 17 5.79 5.19 -4.43
C ASN A 17 6.63 4.80 -3.21
N CYS A 18 6.69 5.67 -2.18
CA CYS A 18 7.42 5.37 -0.95
C CYS A 18 6.81 4.17 -0.22
N THR A 19 5.49 4.12 -0.14
CA THR A 19 4.73 3.03 0.48
C THR A 19 5.01 1.70 -0.21
N LEU A 20 4.95 1.69 -1.54
CA LEU A 20 5.21 0.49 -2.34
C LEU A 20 6.65 0.00 -2.18
N LEU A 21 7.64 0.90 -2.16
CA LEU A 21 9.05 0.55 -1.94
C LEU A 21 9.27 -0.08 -0.56
N LEU A 22 8.66 0.48 0.49
CA LEU A 22 8.77 -0.07 1.85
C LEU A 22 8.15 -1.47 1.94
N ILE A 23 6.96 -1.67 1.37
CA ILE A 23 6.27 -2.97 1.39
C ILE A 23 7.00 -4.00 0.53
N ALA A 24 7.48 -3.61 -0.66
CA ALA A 24 8.30 -4.47 -1.53
C ALA A 24 9.57 -4.94 -0.82
N HIS A 25 10.22 -4.05 -0.05
CA HIS A 25 11.38 -4.40 0.75
C HIS A 25 11.09 -5.48 1.81
N VAL A 26 9.91 -5.45 2.43
CA VAL A 26 9.44 -6.48 3.38
C VAL A 26 9.24 -7.81 2.66
N ALA A 27 8.62 -7.80 1.47
CA ALA A 27 8.43 -9.00 0.65
C ALA A 27 9.74 -9.57 0.07
N LYS A 28 10.82 -8.78 0.06
CA LYS A 28 12.02 -9.02 -0.76
C LYS A 28 11.66 -9.15 -2.24
N TYR A 29 10.73 -8.30 -2.68
CA TYR A 29 10.31 -8.15 -4.06
C TYR A 29 11.15 -7.02 -4.69
N ASP A 30 11.70 -7.27 -5.88
CA ASP A 30 12.48 -6.30 -6.63
C ASP A 30 11.52 -5.48 -7.50
N ILE A 31 10.98 -4.42 -6.92
CA ILE A 31 10.01 -3.56 -7.60
C ILE A 31 10.70 -2.65 -8.62
N ASP A 32 10.16 -2.59 -9.82
CA ASP A 32 10.68 -1.75 -10.90
C ASP A 32 9.67 -0.68 -11.36
N SER A 33 10.03 0.09 -12.40
CA SER A 33 9.17 1.14 -12.93
C SER A 33 7.91 0.61 -13.60
N ASP A 34 7.96 -0.59 -14.18
CA ASP A 34 6.81 -1.18 -14.87
C ASP A 34 5.76 -1.62 -13.86
N ASP A 35 6.19 -2.15 -12.71
CA ASP A 35 5.32 -2.46 -11.58
C ASP A 35 4.62 -1.21 -11.05
N LEU A 36 5.37 -0.12 -10.83
CA LEU A 36 4.80 1.15 -10.38
C LEU A 36 3.76 1.68 -11.39
N ASN A 37 4.09 1.64 -12.68
CA ASN A 37 3.19 2.07 -13.74
C ASN A 37 1.91 1.21 -13.79
N ALA A 38 2.04 -0.10 -13.61
CA ALA A 38 0.90 -1.01 -13.57
C ALA A 38 -0.04 -0.69 -12.40
N ILE A 39 0.51 -0.39 -11.22
CA ILE A 39 -0.26 -0.02 -10.02
C ILE A 39 -0.97 1.31 -10.23
N ILE A 40 -0.25 2.33 -10.71
CA ILE A 40 -0.82 3.66 -10.99
C ILE A 40 -1.93 3.56 -12.04
N TYR A 41 -1.71 2.80 -13.11
CA TYR A 41 -2.71 2.60 -14.15
C TYR A 41 -3.93 1.85 -13.61
N GLY A 42 -3.73 0.78 -12.83
CA GLY A 42 -4.80 0.01 -12.20
C GLY A 42 -5.71 0.84 -11.30
N LEU A 43 -5.11 1.76 -10.52
CA LEU A 43 -5.82 2.71 -9.65
C LEU A 43 -6.81 3.62 -10.38
N THR A 44 -6.58 3.95 -11.67
CA THR A 44 -7.44 4.89 -12.42
C THR A 44 -8.88 4.40 -12.60
N SER A 45 -9.11 3.09 -12.44
CA SER A 45 -10.43 2.45 -12.58
C SER A 45 -11.00 1.93 -11.24
N THR A 46 -10.54 2.47 -10.12
CA THR A 46 -10.96 2.03 -8.76
C THR A 46 -11.85 3.04 -8.06
N SER A 47 -12.56 2.58 -7.03
CA SER A 47 -13.47 3.40 -6.21
C SER A 47 -13.74 2.67 -4.90
N GLN A 48 -13.37 3.30 -3.78
CA GLN A 48 -13.60 2.72 -2.46
C GLN A 48 -15.10 2.68 -2.13
N GLU A 49 -15.87 3.72 -2.50
CA GLU A 49 -17.31 3.80 -2.20
C GLU A 49 -18.12 2.74 -2.96
N LYS A 50 -17.69 2.41 -4.19
CA LYS A 50 -18.34 1.40 -5.04
C LYS A 50 -17.75 0.01 -4.86
N ASP A 51 -16.82 -0.18 -3.92
CA ASP A 51 -16.10 -1.43 -3.66
C ASP A 51 -15.37 -1.99 -4.88
N ILE A 52 -14.81 -1.09 -5.72
CA ILE A 52 -14.03 -1.44 -6.90
C ILE A 52 -12.55 -1.32 -6.54
N TRP A 53 -11.91 -2.47 -6.32
CA TRP A 53 -10.51 -2.57 -5.95
C TRP A 53 -9.67 -3.12 -7.09
N TRP A 54 -8.48 -2.57 -7.26
CA TRP A 54 -7.45 -3.16 -8.10
C TRP A 54 -6.47 -3.95 -7.24
N THR A 55 -6.04 -5.11 -7.72
CA THR A 55 -5.19 -6.03 -6.95
C THR A 55 -3.83 -6.20 -7.59
N TYR A 56 -2.83 -6.39 -6.75
CA TYR A 56 -1.46 -6.69 -7.14
C TYR A 56 -0.83 -7.62 -6.11
N GLN A 57 0.24 -8.31 -6.50
CA GLN A 57 0.91 -9.25 -5.61
C GLN A 57 2.41 -9.06 -5.69
N PHE A 58 3.04 -8.79 -4.55
CA PHE A 58 4.49 -8.86 -4.43
C PHE A 58 4.88 -10.32 -4.16
N VAL A 59 5.55 -10.93 -5.14
CA VAL A 59 6.03 -12.31 -5.08
C VAL A 59 7.55 -12.32 -4.98
N GLY A 60 8.06 -12.04 -3.78
CA GLY A 60 9.49 -12.14 -3.47
C GLY A 60 9.80 -13.44 -2.70
N ASN A 61 10.68 -13.33 -1.70
CA ASN A 61 10.88 -14.42 -0.72
C ASN A 61 9.63 -14.63 0.15
N LYS A 62 8.78 -13.61 0.23
CA LYS A 62 7.49 -13.63 0.91
C LYS A 62 6.44 -13.08 -0.04
N ILE A 63 5.19 -13.52 0.15
CA ILE A 63 4.05 -13.07 -0.63
C ILE A 63 3.27 -12.04 0.19
N ILE A 64 2.99 -10.89 -0.43
CA ILE A 64 2.09 -9.88 0.09
C ILE A 64 1.07 -9.56 -1.00
N ASP A 65 -0.21 -9.78 -0.71
CA ASP A 65 -1.30 -9.35 -1.58
C ASP A 65 -1.66 -7.91 -1.24
N LEU A 66 -1.77 -7.07 -2.28
CA LEU A 66 -2.12 -5.67 -2.17
C LEU A 66 -3.44 -5.41 -2.90
N CYS A 67 -4.36 -4.70 -2.26
CA CYS A 67 -5.56 -4.16 -2.88
C CYS A 67 -5.54 -2.64 -2.75
N PHE A 68 -5.92 -1.94 -3.80
CA PHE A 68 -5.93 -0.49 -3.86
C PHE A 68 -7.27 0.03 -4.34
N ALA A 69 -7.74 1.13 -3.75
CA ALA A 69 -8.89 1.87 -4.24
C ALA A 69 -8.70 3.37 -4.03
N ARG A 70 -9.10 4.18 -5.01
CA ARG A 70 -9.20 5.63 -4.87
C ARG A 70 -10.45 6.04 -4.13
N ASP A 71 -10.38 7.19 -3.48
CA ASP A 71 -11.55 7.92 -3.04
C ASP A 71 -12.34 8.50 -4.24
N ASP A 72 -13.66 8.57 -4.16
CA ASP A 72 -14.51 9.02 -5.27
C ASP A 72 -14.62 10.55 -5.37
N ASP A 73 -14.38 11.27 -4.26
CA ASP A 73 -14.57 12.73 -4.15
C ASP A 73 -13.42 13.56 -4.73
N ASN A 74 -12.68 12.98 -5.68
CA ASN A 74 -11.56 13.63 -6.39
C ASN A 74 -10.48 14.12 -5.41
N THR A 75 -10.31 13.40 -4.30
CA THR A 75 -9.24 13.62 -3.33
C THR A 75 -7.99 12.82 -3.73
N ASP A 76 -6.84 13.23 -3.23
CA ASP A 76 -5.58 12.50 -3.43
C ASP A 76 -5.47 11.28 -2.49
N ILE A 77 -6.58 10.74 -1.96
CA ILE A 77 -6.57 9.64 -0.99
C ILE A 77 -6.58 8.29 -1.71
N ILE A 78 -5.69 7.40 -1.28
CA ILE A 78 -5.64 6.01 -1.71
C ILE A 78 -5.83 5.10 -0.50
N PHE A 79 -6.81 4.20 -0.60
CA PHE A 79 -7.04 3.13 0.35
C PHE A 79 -6.24 1.90 -0.04
N ILE A 80 -5.59 1.28 0.94
CA ILE A 80 -4.74 0.10 0.75
C ILE A 80 -5.18 -1.00 1.71
N GLU A 81 -5.37 -2.21 1.18
CA GLU A 81 -5.46 -3.44 1.96
C GLU A 81 -4.28 -4.35 1.68
N LEU A 82 -3.69 -4.89 2.75
CA LEU A 82 -2.61 -5.86 2.67
C LEU A 82 -3.06 -7.19 3.26
N SER A 83 -2.75 -8.29 2.59
CA SER A 83 -2.86 -9.65 3.15
C SER A 83 -1.49 -10.34 3.11
N PHE A 84 -1.02 -10.85 4.25
CA PHE A 84 0.33 -11.37 4.39
C PHE A 84 0.46 -12.38 5.54
N SER A 85 1.58 -13.10 5.62
CA SER A 85 1.84 -14.07 6.71
C SER A 85 2.11 -13.36 8.05
N LYS A 86 1.59 -13.91 9.16
CA LYS A 86 1.72 -13.32 10.52
C LYS A 86 3.15 -12.95 10.94
N GLU A 87 4.15 -13.68 10.46
CA GLU A 87 5.57 -13.38 10.70
C GLU A 87 6.00 -11.98 10.22
N LEU A 88 5.28 -11.37 9.26
CA LEU A 88 5.58 -10.04 8.72
C LEU A 88 4.87 -8.92 9.47
N SER A 89 4.00 -9.22 10.45
CA SER A 89 3.14 -8.22 11.10
C SER A 89 3.91 -7.01 11.60
N SER A 90 4.97 -7.21 12.40
CA SER A 90 5.73 -6.09 12.97
C SER A 90 6.44 -5.24 11.91
N GLN A 91 6.87 -5.85 10.80
CA GLN A 91 7.52 -5.13 9.71
C GLN A 91 6.51 -4.29 8.92
N ILE A 92 5.34 -4.85 8.63
CA ILE A 92 4.26 -4.13 7.95
C ILE A 92 3.71 -3.01 8.83
N ASP A 93 3.49 -3.27 10.12
CA ASP A 93 3.02 -2.27 11.07
C ASP A 93 4.01 -1.08 11.15
N LEU A 94 5.32 -1.35 11.07
CA LEU A 94 6.34 -0.31 10.99
C LEU A 94 6.31 0.47 9.66
N CYS A 95 6.10 -0.20 8.52
CA CYS A 95 5.94 0.47 7.22
C CYS A 95 4.74 1.41 7.22
N ILE A 96 3.59 0.95 7.73
CA ILE A 96 2.37 1.76 7.83
C ILE A 96 2.62 2.97 8.74
N PHE A 97 3.23 2.74 9.91
CA PHE A 97 3.59 3.82 10.83
C PHE A 97 4.52 4.84 10.17
N ALA A 98 5.55 4.40 9.44
CA ALA A 98 6.51 5.30 8.79
C ALA A 98 5.84 6.21 7.74
N VAL A 99 4.92 5.67 6.94
CA VAL A 99 4.20 6.47 5.93
C VAL A 99 3.21 7.42 6.59
N GLN A 100 2.51 7.00 7.63
CA GLN A 100 1.48 7.84 8.28
C GLN A 100 2.06 8.90 9.22
N ASP A 101 3.15 8.61 9.94
CA ASP A 101 3.75 9.53 10.91
C ASP A 101 4.67 10.57 10.26
N PHE A 102 5.27 10.27 9.10
CA PHE A 102 6.06 11.24 8.35
C PHE A 102 5.24 12.49 7.97
N TYR A 103 3.91 12.36 7.87
CA TYR A 103 2.98 13.48 7.69
C TYR A 103 2.80 14.35 8.92
N LEU A 104 2.81 13.78 10.13
CA LEU A 104 2.58 14.54 11.37
C LEU A 104 3.70 15.53 11.65
N GLN A 105 4.92 15.27 11.17
CA GLN A 105 6.04 16.20 11.34
C GLN A 105 6.16 17.28 10.25
N GLN A 106 5.64 17.04 9.04
CA GLN A 106 5.64 18.06 7.99
C GLN A 106 4.46 19.04 8.11
N GLY A 107 3.30 18.60 8.61
CA GLY A 107 2.13 19.47 8.84
C GLY A 107 2.28 20.47 9.99
N ASN A 108 3.31 20.36 10.82
CA ASN A 108 3.60 21.26 11.95
C ASN A 108 4.60 22.38 11.62
N ASN A 109 4.99 22.54 10.35
CA ASN A 109 5.85 23.63 9.87
C ASN A 109 5.10 24.62 8.98
N ILE A 110 3.92 25.07 9.43
CA ILE A 110 3.19 26.22 8.87
C ILE A 110 2.96 27.25 9.97
#